data_AF-A0A7J4VLU2-F1
#
_entry.id   AF-A0A7J4VLU2-F1
#
_cell.length_a   1.000
_cell.length_b   1.000
_cell.length_c   1.000
_cell.angle_alpha   90.00
_cell.angle_beta   90.00
_cell.angle_gamma   90.00
#
_symmetry.space_group_name_H-M   'P 1'
#
loop_
_entity.id
_entity.type
_entity.pdbx_description
1 polymer ?
#
loop_
_entity_poly.entity_id
_entity_poly.type
_entity_poly.pdbx_seq_one_letter_code
_entity_poly.pdbx_strand_id
1 'polypeptide(L)'
;MQRFINNPDEVVEDTVKGFVKAHSDLVRLADNPRVVVAKDAPIKGKVGIITGGGSGHEPAFVGYTGRNMLDAVAVGELFSSPTAKSFYDAMREADGGKGVVCLYGNYAGDNMNVKMAIRMAEKDGIQVATVVANDDVCSAPMEERQKRRGVAGEIFMWKVGGAKAATGASLEEVRATAQKAIDNCRSVGVGLGPCTLPAVGHPNFQIEPGTMEVGIGHHGEPGVRVEPLKSADGVGKSMSELVLEDHNLAAGTEVAVLVSGLGATPLNELYILNDTIEREITARGLVIHKTFVGNYFTSLEMVGATLTIMALDDELKALLDADAQCTVVF
;
A
#
# COMPACT_ATOMS: atom_id res chain seq x y z
N MET A 1 -8.16 8.70 -26.01
CA MET A 1 -7.46 8.04 -24.89
C MET A 1 -6.38 7.14 -25.45
N GLN A 2 -5.13 7.29 -25.02
CA GLN A 2 -4.01 6.44 -25.45
C GLN A 2 -3.71 5.42 -24.34
N ARG A 3 -4.34 4.23 -24.42
CA ARG A 3 -4.17 3.15 -23.43
C ARG A 3 -4.22 1.78 -24.11
N PHE A 4 -3.51 0.81 -23.55
CA PHE A 4 -3.60 -0.59 -23.95
C PHE A 4 -4.74 -1.28 -23.19
N ILE A 5 -5.97 -1.12 -23.67
CA ILE A 5 -7.18 -1.74 -23.08
C ILE A 5 -8.07 -2.30 -24.19
N ASN A 6 -8.79 -3.39 -23.90
CA ASN A 6 -9.78 -3.96 -24.82
C ASN A 6 -11.13 -3.25 -24.65
N ASN A 7 -11.70 -3.39 -23.45
CA ASN A 7 -12.98 -2.81 -23.04
C ASN A 7 -12.77 -2.01 -21.74
N PRO A 8 -13.12 -0.71 -21.71
CA PRO A 8 -12.99 0.12 -20.50
C PRO A 8 -13.73 -0.41 -19.26
N ASP A 9 -14.78 -1.22 -19.45
CA ASP A 9 -15.58 -1.80 -18.37
C ASP A 9 -15.01 -3.13 -17.83
N GLU A 10 -14.03 -3.73 -18.52
CA GLU A 10 -13.44 -5.03 -18.15
C GLU A 10 -11.94 -4.93 -17.83
N VAL A 11 -11.44 -3.71 -17.56
CA VAL A 11 -10.01 -3.46 -17.31
C VAL A 11 -9.48 -4.32 -16.16
N VAL A 12 -10.25 -4.45 -15.08
CA VAL A 12 -9.83 -5.21 -13.90
C VAL A 12 -9.81 -6.71 -14.20
N GLU A 13 -10.83 -7.22 -14.90
CA GLU A 13 -10.93 -8.62 -15.31
C GLU A 13 -9.75 -9.01 -16.20
N ASP A 14 -9.45 -8.19 -17.20
CA ASP A 14 -8.36 -8.45 -18.11
C ASP A 14 -6.99 -8.33 -17.43
N THR A 15 -6.85 -7.40 -16.48
CA THR A 15 -5.65 -7.29 -15.63
C THR A 15 -5.44 -8.54 -14.79
N VAL A 16 -6.47 -9.01 -14.07
CA VAL A 16 -6.38 -10.22 -13.23
C VAL A 16 -6.08 -11.45 -14.08
N LYS A 17 -6.76 -11.63 -15.23
CA LYS A 17 -6.47 -12.74 -16.17
C LYS A 17 -5.02 -12.72 -16.65
N GLY A 18 -4.48 -11.55 -16.98
CA GLY A 18 -3.11 -11.38 -17.43
C GLY A 18 -2.10 -11.69 -16.32
N PHE A 19 -2.30 -11.10 -15.14
CA PHE A 19 -1.45 -11.28 -13.97
C PHE A 19 -1.33 -12.73 -13.54
N VAL A 20 -2.46 -13.45 -13.39
CA VAL A 20 -2.46 -14.87 -12.98
C VAL A 20 -1.73 -15.75 -14.00
N LYS A 21 -1.88 -15.47 -15.31
CA LYS A 21 -1.15 -16.22 -16.35
C LYS A 21 0.36 -15.99 -16.29
N ALA A 22 0.77 -14.73 -16.10
CA ALA A 22 2.18 -14.36 -16.03
C ALA A 22 2.89 -14.94 -14.80
N HIS A 23 2.16 -15.12 -13.69
CA HIS A 23 2.71 -15.50 -12.38
C HIS A 23 2.09 -16.79 -11.82
N SER A 24 1.69 -17.73 -12.68
CA SER A 24 1.07 -19.01 -12.28
C SER A 24 1.99 -19.93 -11.46
N ASP A 25 3.28 -19.61 -11.41
CA ASP A 25 4.25 -20.20 -10.51
C ASP A 25 4.08 -19.72 -9.05
N LEU A 26 3.59 -18.50 -8.84
CA LEU A 26 3.44 -17.85 -7.52
C LEU A 26 1.99 -17.70 -7.03
N VAL A 27 1.03 -17.52 -7.94
CA VAL A 27 -0.37 -17.24 -7.60
C VAL A 27 -1.35 -18.13 -8.35
N ARG A 28 -2.57 -18.20 -7.82
CA ARG A 28 -3.75 -18.79 -8.45
C ARG A 28 -4.96 -17.86 -8.28
N LEU A 29 -6.01 -18.11 -9.06
CA LEU A 29 -7.30 -17.45 -8.89
C LEU A 29 -8.20 -18.33 -8.00
N ALA A 30 -8.99 -17.72 -7.11
CA ALA A 30 -10.05 -18.43 -6.40
C ALA A 30 -11.26 -18.68 -7.32
N ASP A 31 -12.28 -19.38 -6.81
CA ASP A 31 -13.57 -19.52 -7.50
C ASP A 31 -14.23 -18.15 -7.74
N ASN A 32 -13.98 -17.19 -6.85
CA ASN A 32 -14.31 -15.79 -7.06
C ASN A 32 -13.23 -15.15 -7.96
N PRO A 33 -13.58 -14.65 -9.16
CA PRO A 33 -12.61 -14.09 -10.11
C PRO A 33 -12.01 -12.75 -9.66
N ARG A 34 -12.47 -12.19 -8.55
CA ARG A 34 -11.94 -10.98 -7.89
C ARG A 34 -11.06 -11.31 -6.68
N VAL A 35 -10.59 -12.56 -6.54
CA VAL A 35 -9.69 -12.95 -5.44
C VAL A 35 -8.47 -13.67 -5.99
N VAL A 36 -7.31 -13.04 -5.82
CA VAL A 36 -6.00 -13.61 -6.16
C VAL A 36 -5.39 -14.21 -4.90
N VAL A 37 -4.86 -15.43 -5.01
CA VAL A 37 -4.38 -16.21 -3.86
C VAL A 37 -2.96 -16.66 -4.11
N ALA A 38 -2.11 -16.62 -3.08
CA ALA A 38 -0.80 -17.21 -3.13
C ALA A 38 -0.94 -18.72 -3.39
N LYS A 39 -0.11 -19.26 -4.28
CA LYS A 39 -0.27 -20.64 -4.78
C LYS A 39 -0.34 -21.68 -3.66
N ASP A 40 0.47 -21.47 -2.62
CA ASP A 40 0.58 -22.39 -1.47
C ASP A 40 -0.39 -22.06 -0.33
N ALA A 41 -1.20 -20.99 -0.43
CA ALA A 41 -2.20 -20.66 0.59
C ALA A 41 -3.47 -21.54 0.45
N PRO A 42 -4.12 -21.90 1.57
CA PRO A 42 -3.75 -21.55 2.95
C PRO A 42 -2.63 -22.43 3.51
N ILE A 43 -1.75 -21.84 4.32
CA ILE A 43 -0.70 -22.58 5.03
C ILE A 43 -1.25 -23.08 6.37
N LYS A 44 -1.40 -24.39 6.52
CA LYS A 44 -1.92 -25.01 7.76
C LYS A 44 -1.10 -24.60 8.98
N GLY A 45 -1.80 -24.16 10.04
CA GLY A 45 -1.19 -23.76 11.30
C GLY A 45 -0.54 -22.37 11.29
N LYS A 46 -0.68 -21.61 10.20
CA LYS A 46 -0.23 -20.22 10.07
C LYS A 46 -1.45 -19.29 10.09
N VAL A 47 -1.29 -18.10 10.68
CA VAL A 47 -2.26 -17.01 10.52
C VAL A 47 -2.28 -16.57 9.05
N GLY A 48 -3.46 -16.48 8.46
CA GLY A 48 -3.62 -15.99 7.10
C GLY A 48 -3.46 -14.47 7.04
N ILE A 49 -2.76 -13.95 6.04
CA ILE A 49 -2.64 -12.50 5.80
C ILE A 49 -3.39 -12.12 4.54
N ILE A 50 -4.32 -11.18 4.64
CA ILE A 50 -5.03 -10.66 3.46
C ILE A 50 -5.00 -9.15 3.40
N THR A 51 -5.26 -8.63 2.21
CA THR A 51 -5.64 -7.23 1.97
C THR A 51 -6.72 -7.17 0.91
N GLY A 52 -7.11 -5.96 0.55
CA GLY A 52 -7.87 -5.65 -0.64
C GLY A 52 -8.04 -4.15 -0.80
N GLY A 53 -8.34 -3.74 -2.02
CA GLY A 53 -8.59 -2.36 -2.36
C GLY A 53 -8.93 -2.23 -3.84
N GLY A 54 -9.19 -0.99 -4.27
CA GLY A 54 -9.47 -0.70 -5.68
C GLY A 54 -8.29 -1.05 -6.59
N SER A 55 -8.58 -1.41 -7.83
CA SER A 55 -7.53 -1.56 -8.85
C SER A 55 -7.03 -0.21 -9.34
N GLY A 56 -5.90 -0.21 -10.06
CA GLY A 56 -5.26 1.00 -10.57
C GLY A 56 -4.09 1.47 -9.72
N HIS A 57 -3.66 0.68 -8.74
CA HIS A 57 -2.51 0.96 -7.88
C HIS A 57 -1.34 0.00 -8.11
N GLU A 58 -1.40 -0.77 -9.20
CA GLU A 58 -0.48 -1.88 -9.44
C GLU A 58 0.99 -1.41 -9.37
N PRO A 59 1.87 -2.14 -8.65
CA PRO A 59 1.66 -3.53 -8.23
C PRO A 59 0.80 -3.70 -6.96
N ALA A 60 0.46 -2.64 -6.23
CA ALA A 60 -0.55 -2.75 -5.18
C ALA A 60 -1.93 -3.07 -5.81
N PHE A 61 -2.67 -4.06 -5.34
CA PHE A 61 -2.40 -4.93 -4.20
C PHE A 61 -1.85 -6.29 -4.64
N VAL A 62 -2.28 -6.78 -5.81
CA VAL A 62 -2.10 -8.16 -6.27
C VAL A 62 -0.64 -8.59 -6.39
N GLY A 63 0.27 -7.66 -6.70
CA GLY A 63 1.70 -7.95 -6.85
C GLY A 63 2.40 -8.36 -5.56
N TYR A 64 1.78 -8.07 -4.41
CA TYR A 64 2.27 -8.45 -3.08
C TYR A 64 1.74 -9.80 -2.60
N THR A 65 0.98 -10.52 -3.44
CA THR A 65 0.52 -11.88 -3.15
C THR A 65 1.67 -12.87 -3.26
N GLY A 66 1.97 -13.59 -2.17
CA GLY A 66 3.05 -14.56 -2.15
C GLY A 66 3.58 -14.93 -0.75
N ARG A 67 4.61 -15.77 -0.72
CA ARG A 67 5.19 -16.33 0.50
C ARG A 67 5.74 -15.22 1.40
N ASN A 68 5.39 -15.27 2.68
CA ASN A 68 5.78 -14.32 3.74
C ASN A 68 5.37 -12.85 3.45
N MET A 69 4.41 -12.64 2.56
CA MET A 69 3.79 -11.34 2.26
C MET A 69 2.26 -11.48 2.45
N LEU A 70 1.46 -11.44 1.37
CA LEU A 70 0.01 -11.65 1.43
C LEU A 70 -0.39 -13.05 0.95
N ASP A 71 -1.26 -13.73 1.69
CA ASP A 71 -1.82 -15.04 1.30
C ASP A 71 -2.97 -14.92 0.30
N ALA A 72 -3.79 -13.87 0.40
CA ALA A 72 -4.85 -13.58 -0.57
C ALA A 72 -5.16 -12.09 -0.65
N VAL A 73 -5.66 -11.66 -1.81
CA VAL A 73 -6.00 -10.27 -2.12
C VAL A 73 -7.40 -10.20 -2.72
N ALA A 74 -8.28 -9.42 -2.10
CA ALA A 74 -9.56 -9.06 -2.69
C ALA A 74 -9.38 -7.87 -3.64
N VAL A 75 -9.82 -8.01 -4.88
CA VAL A 75 -9.62 -7.03 -5.96
C VAL A 75 -10.93 -6.27 -6.21
N GLY A 76 -10.88 -4.95 -6.11
CA GLY A 76 -12.01 -4.05 -6.38
C GLY A 76 -12.00 -3.52 -7.81
N GLU A 77 -13.01 -2.72 -8.14
CA GLU A 77 -12.98 -1.96 -9.40
C GLU A 77 -11.90 -0.86 -9.35
N LEU A 78 -11.64 -0.21 -10.48
CA LEU A 78 -10.71 0.93 -10.50
C LEU A 78 -11.11 1.98 -9.45
N PHE A 79 -10.18 2.25 -8.52
CA PHE A 79 -10.35 3.17 -7.38
C PHE A 79 -11.60 2.93 -6.53
N SER A 80 -12.12 1.71 -6.51
CA SER A 80 -13.31 1.35 -5.73
C SER A 80 -13.09 0.08 -4.93
N SER A 81 -13.42 0.13 -3.64
CA SER A 81 -13.28 -0.99 -2.70
C SER A 81 -13.85 -2.32 -3.25
N PRO A 82 -13.18 -3.47 -2.99
CA PRO A 82 -13.73 -4.79 -3.27
C PRO A 82 -15.04 -5.01 -2.49
N THR A 83 -15.93 -5.83 -3.05
CA THR A 83 -17.16 -6.19 -2.34
C THR A 83 -16.86 -6.94 -1.04
N ALA A 84 -17.76 -6.85 -0.06
CA ALA A 84 -17.71 -7.66 1.16
C ALA A 84 -17.58 -9.17 0.87
N LYS A 85 -18.19 -9.65 -0.22
CA LYS A 85 -18.06 -11.06 -0.66
C LYS A 85 -16.63 -11.38 -1.08
N SER A 86 -15.96 -10.51 -1.83
CA SER A 86 -14.57 -10.70 -2.25
C SER A 86 -13.61 -10.71 -1.04
N PHE A 87 -13.79 -9.80 -0.08
CA PHE A 87 -13.02 -9.83 1.17
C PHE A 87 -13.24 -11.12 1.95
N TYR A 88 -14.50 -11.56 2.11
CA TYR A 88 -14.82 -12.81 2.80
C TYR A 88 -14.23 -14.04 2.09
N ASP A 89 -14.26 -14.09 0.76
CA ASP A 89 -13.64 -15.17 0.01
C ASP A 89 -12.12 -15.17 0.17
N ALA A 90 -11.47 -14.00 0.17
CA ALA A 90 -10.04 -13.89 0.49
C ALA A 90 -9.74 -14.40 1.92
N MET A 91 -10.58 -14.09 2.91
CA MET A 91 -10.44 -14.63 4.27
C MET A 91 -10.51 -16.17 4.27
N ARG A 92 -11.46 -16.75 3.52
CA ARG A 92 -11.58 -18.21 3.41
C ARG A 92 -10.38 -18.87 2.74
N GLU A 93 -9.85 -18.25 1.68
CA GLU A 93 -8.68 -18.75 0.96
C GLU A 93 -7.39 -18.67 1.80
N ALA A 94 -7.31 -17.74 2.74
CA ALA A 94 -6.15 -17.53 3.60
C ALA A 94 -6.21 -18.28 4.95
N ASP A 95 -7.37 -18.79 5.37
CA ASP A 95 -7.51 -19.41 6.69
C ASP A 95 -6.78 -20.75 6.81
N GLY A 96 -5.61 -20.72 7.44
CA GLY A 96 -4.81 -21.89 7.79
C GLY A 96 -5.26 -22.62 9.06
N GLY A 97 -6.39 -22.23 9.67
CA GLY A 97 -6.88 -22.75 10.95
C GLY A 97 -6.32 -22.01 12.17
N LYS A 98 -5.75 -20.82 11.97
CA LYS A 98 -5.28 -19.91 13.04
C LYS A 98 -5.91 -18.52 12.95
N GLY A 99 -6.97 -18.37 12.16
CA GLY A 99 -7.59 -17.09 11.87
C GLY A 99 -6.82 -16.29 10.83
N VAL A 100 -7.33 -15.10 10.53
CA VAL A 100 -6.87 -14.22 9.45
C VAL A 100 -6.69 -12.79 9.96
N VAL A 101 -5.62 -12.12 9.54
CA VAL A 101 -5.47 -10.67 9.71
C VAL A 101 -5.71 -9.97 8.38
N CYS A 102 -6.69 -9.08 8.36
CA CYS A 102 -6.98 -8.20 7.22
C CYS A 102 -6.27 -6.85 7.41
N LEU A 103 -5.30 -6.57 6.54
CA LEU A 103 -4.43 -5.39 6.58
C LEU A 103 -4.80 -4.45 5.42
N TYR A 104 -5.44 -3.32 5.65
CA TYR A 104 -6.03 -2.49 4.58
C TYR A 104 -6.01 -0.99 4.87
N GLY A 105 -6.20 -0.18 3.83
CA GLY A 105 -6.22 1.29 3.91
C GLY A 105 -7.49 1.88 4.56
N ASN A 106 -7.35 3.06 5.18
CA ASN A 106 -8.48 3.75 5.80
C ASN A 106 -9.34 4.51 4.80
N TYR A 107 -10.20 3.79 4.10
CA TYR A 107 -11.21 4.35 3.19
C TYR A 107 -12.61 3.90 3.59
N ALA A 108 -13.61 4.76 3.38
CA ALA A 108 -14.97 4.49 3.83
C ALA A 108 -15.55 3.20 3.22
N GLY A 109 -15.28 2.96 1.93
CA GLY A 109 -15.69 1.75 1.23
C GLY A 109 -15.05 0.49 1.83
N ASP A 110 -13.73 0.49 2.02
CA ASP A 110 -13.00 -0.66 2.56
C ASP A 110 -13.41 -0.96 4.00
N ASN A 111 -13.50 0.05 4.86
CA ASN A 111 -13.99 -0.10 6.24
C ASN A 111 -15.39 -0.75 6.28
N MET A 112 -16.30 -0.34 5.41
CA MET A 112 -17.65 -0.90 5.33
C MET A 112 -17.63 -2.35 4.85
N ASN A 113 -16.95 -2.63 3.73
CA ASN A 113 -16.91 -3.94 3.11
C ASN A 113 -16.19 -4.97 3.98
N VAL A 114 -15.06 -4.62 4.59
CA VAL A 114 -14.32 -5.50 5.51
C VAL A 114 -15.18 -5.83 6.73
N LYS A 115 -15.85 -4.84 7.35
CA LYS A 115 -16.75 -5.08 8.49
C LYS A 115 -17.90 -6.04 8.13
N MET A 116 -18.43 -5.94 6.91
CA MET A 116 -19.43 -6.88 6.41
C MET A 116 -18.85 -8.28 6.20
N ALA A 117 -17.65 -8.38 5.62
CA ALA A 117 -16.94 -9.63 5.39
C ALA A 117 -16.61 -10.38 6.69
N ILE A 118 -16.18 -9.68 7.74
CA ILE A 118 -15.92 -10.26 9.07
C ILE A 118 -17.18 -10.97 9.60
N ARG A 119 -18.35 -10.32 9.52
CA ARG A 119 -19.63 -10.95 9.93
C ARG A 119 -20.02 -12.17 9.10
N MET A 120 -19.52 -12.28 7.87
CA MET A 120 -19.69 -13.48 7.04
C MET A 120 -18.72 -14.57 7.49
N ALA A 121 -17.45 -14.21 7.73
CA ALA A 121 -16.39 -15.11 8.18
C ALA A 121 -16.70 -15.73 9.57
N GLU A 122 -17.25 -14.93 10.49
CA GLU A 122 -17.68 -15.37 11.83
C GLU A 122 -18.72 -16.49 11.77
N LYS A 123 -19.64 -16.47 10.79
CA LYS A 123 -20.65 -17.52 10.61
C LYS A 123 -20.04 -18.86 10.19
N ASP A 124 -18.87 -18.82 9.57
CA ASP A 124 -18.09 -19.99 9.18
C ASP A 124 -17.03 -20.37 10.23
N GLY A 125 -16.99 -19.69 11.38
CA GLY A 125 -16.04 -19.94 12.45
C GLY A 125 -14.63 -19.40 12.19
N ILE A 126 -14.45 -18.54 11.20
CA ILE A 126 -13.14 -17.92 10.90
C ILE A 126 -12.99 -16.68 11.79
N GLN A 127 -11.99 -16.71 12.67
CA GLN A 127 -11.64 -15.55 13.48
C GLN A 127 -10.84 -14.56 12.63
N VAL A 128 -11.29 -13.30 12.58
CA VAL A 128 -10.63 -12.24 11.80
C VAL A 128 -10.23 -11.09 12.70
N ALA A 129 -8.97 -10.67 12.60
CA ALA A 129 -8.47 -9.42 13.16
C ALA A 129 -8.19 -8.42 12.04
N THR A 130 -8.14 -7.13 12.38
CA THR A 130 -7.91 -6.06 11.40
C THR A 130 -6.82 -5.10 11.85
N VAL A 131 -6.08 -4.57 10.89
CA VAL A 131 -5.25 -3.37 11.04
C VAL A 131 -5.59 -2.43 9.90
N VAL A 132 -5.84 -1.16 10.25
CA VAL A 132 -6.25 -0.12 9.30
C VAL A 132 -5.14 0.90 9.17
N ALA A 133 -4.64 1.12 7.96
CA ALA A 133 -3.56 2.06 7.70
C ALA A 133 -4.02 3.52 7.67
N ASN A 134 -3.22 4.39 8.28
CA ASN A 134 -3.54 5.80 8.50
C ASN A 134 -2.27 6.69 8.47
N ASP A 135 -1.37 6.38 7.54
CA ASP A 135 -0.02 6.92 7.46
C ASP A 135 0.09 8.26 6.69
N ASP A 136 -0.93 8.67 5.93
CA ASP A 136 -0.91 9.92 5.15
C ASP A 136 -1.04 11.17 6.03
N VAL A 137 0.10 11.85 6.25
CA VAL A 137 0.22 12.99 7.17
C VAL A 137 -0.55 14.23 6.72
N CYS A 138 -0.86 14.34 5.43
CA CYS A 138 -1.56 15.50 4.90
C CYS A 138 -3.08 15.37 5.02
N SER A 139 -3.61 14.15 5.09
CA SER A 139 -5.07 13.92 5.05
C SER A 139 -5.83 14.32 6.31
N ALA A 140 -5.16 14.37 7.47
CA ALA A 140 -5.70 14.87 8.73
C ALA A 140 -4.55 15.21 9.71
N PRO A 141 -4.74 16.15 10.65
CA PRO A 141 -3.72 16.46 11.67
C PRO A 141 -3.48 15.27 12.63
N MET A 142 -2.38 15.30 13.37
CA MET A 142 -1.97 14.19 14.25
C MET A 142 -3.02 13.87 15.33
N GLU A 143 -3.71 14.88 15.85
CA GLU A 143 -4.78 14.73 16.84
C GLU A 143 -5.99 13.96 16.28
N GLU A 144 -6.11 13.91 14.96
CA GLU A 144 -7.14 13.17 14.23
C GLU A 144 -6.54 12.05 13.38
N ARG A 145 -5.39 11.49 13.78
CA ARG A 145 -4.66 10.46 13.03
C ARG A 145 -5.55 9.32 12.53
N GLN A 146 -6.54 8.88 13.32
CA GLN A 146 -7.50 7.84 12.93
C GLN A 146 -8.35 8.16 11.70
N LYS A 147 -8.42 9.43 11.28
CA LYS A 147 -9.10 9.88 10.05
C LYS A 147 -8.17 9.95 8.85
N ARG A 148 -6.85 9.79 9.03
CA ARG A 148 -5.90 9.82 7.92
C ARG A 148 -6.15 8.66 6.97
N ARG A 149 -5.93 8.91 5.69
CA ARG A 149 -5.89 7.88 4.64
C ARG A 149 -4.74 6.90 4.91
N GLY A 150 -4.93 5.65 4.51
CA GLY A 150 -3.83 4.68 4.37
C GLY A 150 -3.25 4.80 2.97
N VAL A 151 -1.92 4.81 2.82
CA VAL A 151 -1.25 4.92 1.52
C VAL A 151 -0.07 3.95 1.43
N ALA A 152 1.07 4.35 0.87
CA ALA A 152 2.22 3.47 0.64
C ALA A 152 2.82 2.82 1.91
N GLY A 153 2.55 3.31 3.12
CA GLY A 153 2.93 2.64 4.37
C GLY A 153 2.28 1.26 4.57
N GLU A 154 1.18 0.99 3.87
CA GLU A 154 0.56 -0.33 3.84
C GLU A 154 1.53 -1.42 3.38
N ILE A 155 2.49 -1.11 2.51
CA ILE A 155 3.47 -2.08 2.02
C ILE A 155 4.35 -2.60 3.18
N PHE A 156 4.80 -1.71 4.07
CA PHE A 156 5.55 -2.12 5.26
C PHE A 156 4.67 -2.90 6.24
N MET A 157 3.41 -2.50 6.40
CA MET A 157 2.44 -3.24 7.21
C MET A 157 2.24 -4.67 6.69
N TRP A 158 2.09 -4.86 5.38
CA TRP A 158 1.96 -6.18 4.76
C TRP A 158 3.22 -7.01 4.93
N LYS A 159 4.40 -6.42 4.68
CA LYS A 159 5.68 -7.13 4.81
C LYS A 159 5.91 -7.62 6.24
N VAL A 160 5.72 -6.73 7.21
CA VAL A 160 5.94 -7.04 8.62
C VAL A 160 4.89 -8.04 9.12
N GLY A 161 3.62 -7.87 8.77
CA GLY A 161 2.54 -8.80 9.12
C GLY A 161 2.75 -10.20 8.51
N GLY A 162 3.08 -10.27 7.21
CA GLY A 162 3.43 -11.49 6.49
C GLY A 162 4.60 -12.24 7.10
N ALA A 163 5.69 -11.53 7.39
CA ALA A 163 6.87 -12.09 8.03
C ALA A 163 6.56 -12.59 9.46
N LYS A 164 5.78 -11.84 10.25
CA LYS A 164 5.41 -12.26 11.61
C LYS A 164 4.52 -13.50 11.59
N ALA A 165 3.55 -13.57 10.68
CA ALA A 165 2.72 -14.76 10.51
C ALA A 165 3.56 -16.00 10.14
N ALA A 166 4.59 -15.82 9.30
CA ALA A 166 5.49 -16.90 8.90
C ALA A 166 6.29 -17.49 10.07
N THR A 167 6.47 -16.77 11.18
CA THR A 167 7.12 -17.33 12.39
C THR A 167 6.20 -18.25 13.21
N GLY A 168 4.95 -18.44 12.78
CA GLY A 168 3.95 -19.20 13.54
C GLY A 168 3.36 -18.44 14.72
N ALA A 169 3.49 -17.11 14.74
CA ALA A 169 2.91 -16.26 15.77
C ALA A 169 1.38 -16.38 15.83
N SER A 170 0.81 -16.07 17.00
CA SER A 170 -0.65 -16.05 17.19
C SER A 170 -1.31 -14.90 16.43
N LEU A 171 -2.63 -15.00 16.22
CA LEU A 171 -3.43 -13.97 15.55
C LEU A 171 -3.22 -12.57 16.15
N GLU A 172 -3.19 -12.47 17.48
CA GLU A 172 -3.02 -11.21 18.19
C GLU A 172 -1.60 -10.65 18.08
N GLU A 173 -0.58 -11.52 18.15
CA GLU A 173 0.81 -11.09 17.94
C GLU A 173 1.02 -10.57 16.51
N VAL A 174 0.46 -11.24 15.51
CA VAL A 174 0.52 -10.78 14.11
C VAL A 174 -0.20 -9.44 13.95
N ARG A 175 -1.42 -9.30 14.48
CA ARG A 175 -2.18 -8.05 14.46
C ARG A 175 -1.41 -6.92 15.14
N ALA A 176 -0.88 -7.14 16.34
CA ALA A 176 -0.16 -6.14 17.11
C ALA A 176 1.13 -5.71 16.41
N THR A 177 1.89 -6.64 15.84
CA THR A 177 3.13 -6.34 15.12
C THR A 177 2.86 -5.58 13.81
N ALA A 178 1.80 -5.94 13.07
CA ALA A 178 1.38 -5.17 11.88
C ALA A 178 0.86 -3.76 12.25
N GLN A 179 0.10 -3.62 13.34
CA GLN A 179 -0.32 -2.33 13.87
C GLN A 179 0.90 -1.47 14.25
N LYS A 180 1.89 -2.07 14.92
CA LYS A 180 3.14 -1.39 15.27
C LYS A 180 3.89 -0.89 14.03
N ALA A 181 3.95 -1.67 12.95
CA ALA A 181 4.59 -1.25 11.70
C ALA A 181 3.93 0.01 11.14
N ILE A 182 2.61 0.00 10.98
CA ILE A 182 1.88 1.16 10.42
C ILE A 182 1.83 2.34 11.40
N ASP A 183 1.85 2.09 12.71
CA ASP A 183 1.95 3.12 13.73
C ASP A 183 3.24 3.93 13.60
N ASN A 184 4.31 3.28 13.15
CA ASN A 184 5.64 3.84 12.90
C ASN A 184 5.84 4.35 11.46
N CYS A 185 4.83 4.30 10.59
CA CYS A 185 4.89 4.84 9.23
C CYS A 185 4.31 6.26 9.15
N ARG A 186 4.96 7.12 8.36
CA ARG A 186 4.44 8.42 7.94
C ARG A 186 4.69 8.63 6.46
N SER A 187 3.69 9.13 5.75
CA SER A 187 3.68 9.22 4.30
C SER A 187 3.13 10.54 3.78
N VAL A 188 3.61 10.96 2.62
CA VAL A 188 3.08 12.10 1.86
C VAL A 188 3.18 11.84 0.36
N GLY A 189 2.18 12.29 -0.40
CA GLY A 189 2.18 12.28 -1.86
C GLY A 189 2.33 13.69 -2.44
N VAL A 190 3.01 13.81 -3.57
CA VAL A 190 3.05 15.02 -4.41
C VAL A 190 2.70 14.65 -5.84
N GLY A 191 1.70 15.33 -6.41
CA GLY A 191 1.25 15.18 -7.78
C GLY A 191 1.75 16.31 -8.68
N LEU A 192 2.06 15.98 -9.92
CA LEU A 192 2.49 16.88 -11.00
C LEU A 192 1.58 16.81 -12.24
N GLY A 193 0.79 15.73 -12.36
CA GLY A 193 -0.17 15.55 -13.43
C GLY A 193 -1.24 14.53 -13.01
N PRO A 194 -2.44 14.62 -13.59
CA PRO A 194 -3.56 13.80 -13.15
C PRO A 194 -3.50 12.37 -13.70
N CYS A 195 -4.37 11.51 -13.18
CA CYS A 195 -4.70 10.24 -13.81
C CYS A 195 -6.09 10.29 -14.47
N THR A 196 -6.37 9.34 -15.36
CA THR A 196 -7.67 9.25 -16.04
C THR A 196 -8.30 7.88 -15.83
N LEU A 197 -9.52 7.83 -15.31
CA LEU A 197 -10.28 6.58 -15.29
C LEU A 197 -10.70 6.20 -16.72
N PRO A 198 -10.38 4.98 -17.22
CA PRO A 198 -10.75 4.50 -18.54
C PRO A 198 -12.23 4.68 -18.90
N ALA A 199 -13.13 4.34 -17.97
CA ALA A 199 -14.56 4.44 -18.17
C ALA A 199 -15.07 5.90 -18.23
N VAL A 200 -14.33 6.85 -17.64
CA VAL A 200 -14.72 8.27 -17.56
C VAL A 200 -14.22 9.05 -18.78
N GLY A 201 -13.07 8.67 -19.36
CA GLY A 201 -12.60 9.26 -20.61
C GLY A 201 -11.82 10.57 -20.47
N HIS A 202 -11.82 11.19 -19.30
CA HIS A 202 -11.17 12.46 -18.99
C HIS A 202 -10.59 12.47 -17.56
N PRO A 203 -9.57 13.31 -17.27
CA PRO A 203 -8.99 13.41 -15.94
C PRO A 203 -10.03 13.75 -14.86
N ASN A 204 -9.91 13.13 -13.69
CA ASN A 204 -10.77 13.38 -12.53
C ASN A 204 -10.44 14.70 -11.79
N PHE A 205 -9.22 15.20 -11.97
CA PHE A 205 -8.75 16.52 -11.53
C PHE A 205 -7.72 17.07 -12.53
N GLN A 206 -7.27 18.31 -12.33
CA GLN A 206 -6.27 18.96 -13.17
C GLN A 206 -5.21 19.63 -12.30
N ILE A 207 -3.93 19.38 -12.64
CA ILE A 207 -2.79 20.11 -12.09
C ILE A 207 -2.28 21.02 -13.21
N GLU A 208 -2.28 22.33 -12.97
CA GLU A 208 -1.90 23.31 -13.96
C GLU A 208 -0.39 23.24 -14.27
N PRO A 209 0.03 23.43 -15.53
CA PRO A 209 1.46 23.50 -15.87
C PRO A 209 2.21 24.51 -15.00
N GLY A 210 3.36 24.09 -14.45
CA GLY A 210 4.15 24.91 -13.53
C GLY A 210 3.64 24.91 -12.08
N THR A 211 2.68 24.05 -11.74
CA THR A 211 2.22 23.83 -10.36
C THR A 211 2.46 22.38 -9.93
N MET A 212 2.31 22.13 -8.64
CA MET A 212 2.31 20.81 -8.02
C MET A 212 1.23 20.78 -6.93
N GLU A 213 0.76 19.58 -6.59
CA GLU A 213 -0.26 19.37 -5.58
C GLU A 213 0.29 18.50 -4.44
N VAL A 214 0.35 19.06 -3.24
CA VAL A 214 0.94 18.42 -2.05
C VAL A 214 -0.15 17.76 -1.22
N GLY A 215 0.10 16.54 -0.76
CA GLY A 215 -0.85 15.72 -0.03
C GLY A 215 -1.90 15.07 -0.94
N ILE A 216 -1.57 14.87 -2.22
CA ILE A 216 -2.48 14.20 -3.16
C ILE A 216 -2.73 12.75 -2.73
N GLY A 217 -3.98 12.28 -2.88
CA GLY A 217 -4.34 10.90 -2.62
C GLY A 217 -4.10 9.99 -3.83
N HIS A 218 -4.04 8.68 -3.61
CA HIS A 218 -3.81 7.72 -4.70
C HIS A 218 -5.06 7.44 -5.55
N HIS A 219 -6.26 7.88 -5.16
CA HIS A 219 -7.45 7.82 -6.04
C HIS A 219 -7.68 9.13 -6.81
N GLY A 220 -6.72 10.06 -6.76
CA GLY A 220 -6.87 11.39 -7.34
C GLY A 220 -7.76 12.31 -6.51
N GLU A 221 -7.89 12.06 -5.22
CA GLU A 221 -8.42 13.05 -4.29
C GLU A 221 -7.50 14.28 -4.29
N PRO A 222 -8.06 15.50 -4.29
CA PRO A 222 -7.26 16.71 -4.30
C PRO A 222 -6.32 16.72 -3.10
N GLY A 223 -5.13 17.26 -3.33
CA GLY A 223 -4.19 17.55 -2.27
C GLY A 223 -4.68 18.67 -1.37
N VAL A 224 -3.96 18.84 -0.28
CA VAL A 224 -4.27 19.89 0.71
C VAL A 224 -3.77 21.27 0.28
N ARG A 225 -2.79 21.32 -0.63
CA ARG A 225 -2.19 22.56 -1.13
C ARG A 225 -1.80 22.43 -2.60
N VAL A 226 -2.09 23.49 -3.36
CA VAL A 226 -1.54 23.70 -4.70
C VAL A 226 -0.45 24.77 -4.60
N GLU A 227 0.74 24.45 -5.09
CA GLU A 227 1.92 25.31 -4.98
C GLU A 227 2.62 25.43 -6.35
N PRO A 228 3.41 26.50 -6.60
CA PRO A 228 4.31 26.53 -7.77
C PRO A 228 5.26 25.32 -7.74
N LEU A 229 5.50 24.72 -8.91
CA LEU A 229 6.42 23.60 -9.05
C LEU A 229 7.82 24.02 -8.60
N LYS A 230 8.33 23.33 -7.57
CA LYS A 230 9.70 23.50 -7.07
C LYS A 230 10.69 22.68 -7.91
N SER A 231 11.98 22.93 -7.74
CA SER A 231 13.00 21.97 -8.17
C SER A 231 12.81 20.64 -7.45
N ALA A 232 13.32 19.53 -7.99
CA ALA A 232 13.29 18.24 -7.32
C ALA A 232 13.90 18.31 -5.90
N ASP A 233 14.97 19.09 -5.73
CA ASP A 233 15.55 19.39 -4.41
C ASP A 233 14.54 20.05 -3.46
N GLY A 234 13.84 21.08 -3.92
CA GLY A 234 12.81 21.75 -3.12
C GLY A 234 11.61 20.85 -2.81
N VAL A 235 11.22 19.98 -3.74
CA VAL A 235 10.14 18.98 -3.52
C VAL A 235 10.58 17.95 -2.48
N GLY A 236 11.75 17.33 -2.66
CA GLY A 236 12.31 16.34 -1.74
C GLY A 236 12.43 16.89 -0.32
N LYS A 237 12.90 18.14 -0.18
CA LYS A 237 12.96 18.83 1.11
C LYS A 237 11.57 19.00 1.73
N SER A 238 10.60 19.53 0.99
CA SER A 238 9.23 19.70 1.49
C SER A 238 8.56 18.37 1.89
N MET A 239 8.78 17.30 1.12
CA MET A 239 8.27 15.96 1.47
C MET A 239 8.89 15.45 2.76
N SER A 240 10.22 15.56 2.90
CA SER A 240 10.95 15.15 4.10
C SER A 240 10.53 15.95 5.32
N GLU A 241 10.36 17.28 5.20
CA GLU A 241 9.89 18.14 6.30
C GLU A 241 8.53 17.67 6.82
N LEU A 242 7.54 17.48 5.93
CA LEU A 242 6.19 17.04 6.31
C LEU A 242 6.19 15.70 7.04
N VAL A 243 6.96 14.72 6.53
CA VAL A 243 7.02 13.39 7.11
C VAL A 243 7.78 13.39 8.43
N LEU A 244 8.95 14.02 8.47
CA LEU A 244 9.85 13.96 9.63
C LEU A 244 9.37 14.84 10.80
N GLU A 245 8.69 15.95 10.53
CA GLU A 245 8.08 16.78 11.59
C GLU A 245 6.88 16.10 12.23
N ASP A 246 6.02 15.46 11.43
CA ASP A 246 4.88 14.71 11.96
C ASP A 246 5.35 13.46 12.75
N HIS A 247 6.45 12.83 12.32
CA HIS A 247 7.02 11.68 13.01
C HIS A 247 7.75 12.05 14.30
N ASN A 248 8.46 13.18 14.32
CA ASN A 248 9.20 13.71 15.47
C ASN A 248 10.18 12.69 16.09
N LEU A 249 11.00 12.08 15.24
CA LEU A 249 11.94 11.03 15.64
C LEU A 249 13.17 11.58 16.37
N ALA A 250 13.66 10.80 17.35
CA ALA A 250 14.92 11.10 18.03
C ALA A 250 16.13 10.77 17.13
N ALA A 251 17.21 11.55 17.26
CA ALA A 251 18.48 11.24 16.60
C ALA A 251 18.98 9.83 16.99
N GLY A 252 19.58 9.13 16.03
CA GLY A 252 20.01 7.74 16.15
C GLY A 252 18.92 6.71 15.84
N THR A 253 17.66 7.12 15.66
CA THR A 253 16.60 6.20 15.22
C THR A 253 16.92 5.65 13.83
N GLU A 254 16.81 4.33 13.67
CA GLU A 254 16.93 3.67 12.38
C GLU A 254 15.61 3.77 11.62
N VAL A 255 15.67 3.97 10.29
CA VAL A 255 14.48 4.11 9.44
C VAL A 255 14.59 3.29 8.16
N ALA A 256 13.44 2.82 7.68
CA ALA A 256 13.26 2.37 6.30
C ALA A 256 12.57 3.48 5.48
N VAL A 257 13.03 3.68 4.25
CA VAL A 257 12.56 4.74 3.35
C VAL A 257 11.98 4.12 2.09
N LEU A 258 10.80 4.57 1.68
CA LEU A 258 10.15 4.18 0.44
C LEU A 258 9.81 5.43 -0.37
N VAL A 259 10.43 5.56 -1.55
CA VAL A 259 10.12 6.56 -2.56
C VAL A 259 9.40 5.85 -3.71
N SER A 260 8.07 5.96 -3.73
CA SER A 260 7.24 5.34 -4.77
C SER A 260 6.80 6.36 -5.81
N GLY A 261 6.98 6.07 -7.10
CA GLY A 261 6.30 6.81 -8.16
C GLY A 261 4.80 6.53 -8.13
N LEU A 262 4.00 7.53 -8.53
CA LEU A 262 2.55 7.40 -8.66
C LEU A 262 2.11 6.82 -10.01
N GLY A 263 3.04 6.34 -10.83
CA GLY A 263 2.74 5.71 -12.12
C GLY A 263 3.72 6.14 -13.21
N ALA A 264 3.53 7.35 -13.73
CA ALA A 264 4.23 7.83 -14.93
C ALA A 264 5.55 8.59 -14.66
N THR A 265 5.94 8.79 -13.40
CA THR A 265 7.22 9.43 -13.05
C THR A 265 8.39 8.53 -13.44
N PRO A 266 9.32 9.00 -14.31
CA PRO A 266 10.51 8.25 -14.65
C PRO A 266 11.37 7.88 -13.44
N LEU A 267 11.94 6.67 -13.45
CA LEU A 267 12.72 6.15 -12.32
C LEU A 267 13.93 7.03 -11.97
N ASN A 268 14.57 7.64 -12.96
CA ASN A 268 15.68 8.57 -12.72
C ASN A 268 15.25 9.81 -11.93
N GLU A 269 14.02 10.30 -12.11
CA GLU A 269 13.49 11.43 -11.32
C GLU A 269 13.26 11.03 -9.86
N LEU A 270 12.83 9.80 -9.60
CA LEU A 270 12.70 9.27 -8.25
C LEU A 270 14.05 9.19 -7.53
N TYR A 271 15.13 8.82 -8.23
CA TYR A 271 16.48 8.83 -7.66
C TYR A 271 16.99 10.26 -7.38
N ILE A 272 16.63 11.24 -8.21
CA ILE A 272 16.95 12.65 -7.95
C ILE A 272 16.24 13.12 -6.67
N LEU A 273 14.95 12.77 -6.49
CA LEU A 273 14.23 13.07 -5.25
C LEU A 273 14.87 12.37 -4.04
N ASN A 274 15.26 11.10 -4.20
CA ASN A 274 15.84 10.30 -3.12
C ASN A 274 17.14 10.91 -2.57
N ASP A 275 18.02 11.48 -3.40
CA ASP A 275 19.25 12.14 -2.95
C ASP A 275 18.97 13.21 -1.89
N THR A 276 18.02 14.11 -2.17
CA THR A 276 17.62 15.13 -1.20
C THR A 276 16.95 14.51 0.02
N ILE A 277 16.09 13.51 -0.15
CA ILE A 277 15.40 12.85 0.97
C ILE A 277 16.41 12.24 1.96
N GLU A 278 17.39 11.47 1.47
CA GLU A 278 18.41 10.87 2.34
C GLU A 278 19.27 11.92 3.05
N ARG A 279 19.59 13.03 2.38
CA ARG A 279 20.30 14.15 2.98
C ARG A 279 19.50 14.81 4.11
N GLU A 280 18.20 15.03 3.95
CA GLU A 280 17.34 15.59 5.00
C GLU A 280 17.19 14.63 6.19
N ILE A 281 17.07 13.33 5.95
CA ILE A 281 16.99 12.30 7.00
C ILE A 281 18.28 12.27 7.82
N THR A 282 19.44 12.19 7.15
CA THR A 282 20.75 12.14 7.80
C THR A 282 21.12 13.44 8.51
N ALA A 283 20.72 14.60 7.99
CA ALA A 283 20.89 15.90 8.65
C ALA A 283 20.14 16.00 10.00
N ARG A 284 19.05 15.24 10.18
CA ARG A 284 18.34 15.10 11.47
C ARG A 284 18.97 14.06 12.40
N GLY A 285 20.09 13.45 12.00
CA GLY A 285 20.81 12.45 12.78
C GLY A 285 20.15 11.08 12.78
N LEU A 286 19.24 10.80 11.85
CA LEU A 286 18.61 9.48 11.67
C LEU A 286 19.52 8.56 10.85
N VAL A 287 19.35 7.25 11.02
CA VAL A 287 20.15 6.22 10.32
C VAL A 287 19.25 5.49 9.33
N ILE A 288 19.62 5.52 8.05
CA ILE A 288 18.87 4.81 7.01
C ILE A 288 19.33 3.34 6.99
N HIS A 289 18.44 2.42 7.33
CA HIS A 289 18.70 0.98 7.25
C HIS A 289 18.51 0.45 5.83
N LYS A 290 17.39 0.83 5.18
CA LYS A 290 17.04 0.35 3.83
C LYS A 290 16.22 1.40 3.08
N THR A 291 16.54 1.62 1.80
CA THR A 291 15.81 2.51 0.89
C THR A 291 15.23 1.72 -0.28
N PHE A 292 13.97 1.98 -0.61
CA PHE A 292 13.25 1.42 -1.75
C PHE A 292 12.87 2.56 -2.70
N VAL A 293 13.23 2.45 -3.98
CA VAL A 293 12.90 3.45 -5.02
C VAL A 293 12.29 2.73 -6.22
N GLY A 294 11.12 3.15 -6.69
CA GLY A 294 10.43 2.51 -7.81
C GLY A 294 8.93 2.78 -7.83
N ASN A 295 8.17 1.97 -8.58
CA ASN A 295 6.70 2.02 -8.54
C ASN A 295 6.21 0.88 -7.64
N TYR A 296 5.83 1.20 -6.41
CA TYR A 296 5.37 0.24 -5.41
C TYR A 296 3.87 0.40 -5.10
N PHE A 297 3.39 1.65 -5.04
CA PHE A 297 1.97 1.97 -4.87
C PHE A 297 1.63 3.11 -5.83
N THR A 298 0.95 2.78 -6.94
CA THR A 298 0.71 3.74 -8.03
C THR A 298 -0.69 4.35 -7.99
N SER A 299 -0.97 5.23 -8.94
CA SER A 299 -2.30 5.76 -9.27
C SER A 299 -2.41 5.88 -10.78
N LEU A 300 -2.59 4.74 -11.45
CA LEU A 300 -2.63 4.63 -12.91
C LEU A 300 -1.42 5.34 -13.57
N GLU A 301 -1.66 6.35 -14.42
CA GLU A 301 -0.64 7.15 -15.10
C GLU A 301 -0.32 8.47 -14.40
N MET A 302 -0.71 8.64 -13.13
CA MET A 302 -0.44 9.88 -12.39
C MET A 302 1.06 10.17 -12.40
N VAL A 303 1.41 11.43 -12.69
CA VAL A 303 2.78 11.93 -12.57
C VAL A 303 2.95 12.47 -11.17
N GLY A 304 3.92 11.97 -10.43
CA GLY A 304 4.17 12.33 -9.04
C GLY A 304 4.88 11.24 -8.25
N ALA A 305 5.09 11.47 -6.96
CA ALA A 305 5.76 10.53 -6.08
C ALA A 305 5.21 10.59 -4.66
N THR A 306 5.39 9.49 -3.92
CA THR A 306 5.15 9.42 -2.48
C THR A 306 6.45 9.14 -1.74
N LEU A 307 6.59 9.74 -0.57
CA LEU A 307 7.62 9.39 0.41
C LEU A 307 6.92 8.75 1.60
N THR A 308 7.43 7.59 2.02
CA THR A 308 7.07 6.93 3.28
C THR A 308 8.33 6.65 4.09
N ILE A 309 8.28 6.95 5.39
CA ILE A 309 9.35 6.62 6.34
C ILE A 309 8.75 5.77 7.46
N MET A 310 9.34 4.59 7.70
CA MET A 310 9.03 3.73 8.84
C MET A 310 10.17 3.78 9.86
N ALA A 311 9.87 4.14 11.10
CA ALA A 311 10.83 4.00 12.20
C ALA A 311 11.00 2.53 12.57
N LEU A 312 12.24 2.12 12.83
CA LEU A 312 12.60 0.74 13.09
C LEU A 312 13.07 0.58 14.53
N ASP A 313 12.58 -0.48 15.15
CA ASP A 313 13.26 -1.15 16.25
C ASP A 313 13.78 -2.53 15.79
N ASP A 314 14.43 -3.26 16.69
CA ASP A 314 15.05 -4.55 16.37
C ASP A 314 14.05 -5.55 15.77
N GLU A 315 12.79 -5.54 16.23
CA GLU A 315 11.77 -6.45 15.73
C GLU A 315 11.33 -6.05 14.31
N LEU A 316 10.98 -4.78 14.09
CA LEU A 316 10.54 -4.31 12.77
C LEU A 316 11.65 -4.45 11.73
N LYS A 317 12.90 -4.18 12.11
CA LYS A 317 14.08 -4.35 11.25
C LYS A 317 14.25 -5.80 10.83
N ALA A 318 14.23 -6.74 11.79
CA ALA A 318 14.36 -8.16 11.49
C ALA A 318 13.21 -8.70 10.59
N LEU A 319 11.98 -8.22 10.80
CA LEU A 319 10.82 -8.63 9.99
C LEU A 319 10.83 -8.00 8.59
N LEU A 320 11.33 -6.77 8.47
CA LEU A 320 11.54 -6.11 7.18
C LEU A 320 12.56 -6.90 6.34
N ASP A 321 13.66 -7.34 6.96
CA ASP A 321 14.75 -8.08 6.30
C ASP A 321 14.43 -9.56 6.05
N ALA A 322 13.37 -10.10 6.64
CA ALA A 322 12.97 -11.49 6.43
C ALA A 322 12.66 -11.77 4.96
N ASP A 323 13.06 -12.93 4.45
CA ASP A 323 12.81 -13.34 3.07
C ASP A 323 11.31 -13.38 2.74
N ALA A 324 10.94 -12.85 1.57
CA ALA A 324 9.59 -12.88 1.02
C ALA A 324 9.64 -13.13 -0.49
N GLN A 325 8.60 -13.76 -1.03
CA GLN A 325 8.52 -14.07 -2.46
C GLN A 325 7.14 -13.72 -2.99
N CYS A 326 7.06 -12.60 -3.70
CA CYS A 326 5.90 -12.14 -4.44
C CYS A 326 6.36 -11.60 -5.81
N THR A 327 5.47 -11.06 -6.64
CA THR A 327 5.84 -10.61 -7.98
C THR A 327 6.61 -9.29 -7.97
N VAL A 328 6.58 -8.57 -6.84
CA VAL A 328 7.39 -7.39 -6.58
C VAL A 328 8.62 -7.81 -5.79
N VAL A 329 9.79 -7.29 -6.16
CA VAL A 329 11.01 -7.51 -5.37
C VAL A 329 10.93 -6.65 -4.11
N PHE A 330 11.07 -7.27 -2.94
CA PHE A 330 11.02 -6.62 -1.63
C PHE A 330 12.12 -7.15 -0.70
#